data_AF-A0A9P6I6Z5-F1
#
_entry.id   AF-A0A9P6I6Z5-F1
#
_cell.length_a   1.000
_cell.length_b   1.000
_cell.length_c   1.000
_cell.angle_alpha   90.00
_cell.angle_beta   90.00
_cell.angle_gamma   90.00
#
_symmetry.space_group_name_H-M   'P 1'
#
loop_
_entity.id
_entity.type
_entity.pdbx_description
1 polymer ?
#
loop_
_entity_poly.entity_id
_entity_poly.type
_entity_poly.pdbx_seq_one_letter_code
_entity_poly.pdbx_strand_id
1 'polypeptide(L)'
;MELTNLQGLEQPILLGPKSSCKSSDVAFGLWGIKFPHRRDQHDDFEYNLETYMTYYYKQISLFAKDEGKFVVLKTHQDIANIANDLLRQNLGKDEMIKRFHTNNQMDEIQLYASTNLTARLIFMMCIGTAPLVVSGGTDFNWIDNENISSESIKDSVARHFNDSRDASSGDSIQFSKLLTAQNLRRIVGLKILWTDNIADHLRLFRDDTEVAIFHHASFLMVAKHA
;
A
#
# COMPACT_ATOMS: atom_id res chain seq x y z
N MET A 1 -14.42 5.85 16.51
CA MET A 1 -13.63 7.10 16.41
C MET A 1 -14.09 7.77 15.12
N GLU A 2 -14.97 8.75 15.22
CA GLU A 2 -15.60 9.38 14.06
C GLU A 2 -14.56 10.18 13.26
N LEU A 3 -14.51 9.94 11.95
CA LEU A 3 -13.80 10.76 10.97
C LEU A 3 -14.57 12.09 10.79
N THR A 4 -14.67 12.90 11.84
CA THR A 4 -15.39 14.19 11.76
C THR A 4 -14.56 15.21 11.00
N ASN A 5 -14.97 15.48 9.76
CA ASN A 5 -14.67 16.66 8.92
C ASN A 5 -13.21 17.16 8.93
N LEU A 6 -12.31 16.33 8.40
CA LEU A 6 -11.05 16.85 7.86
C LEU A 6 -11.37 17.54 6.53
N GLN A 7 -11.60 18.87 6.56
CA GLN A 7 -11.95 19.68 5.37
C GLN A 7 -11.02 19.48 4.15
N GLY A 8 -9.80 18.96 4.35
CA GLY A 8 -8.89 18.60 3.26
C GLY A 8 -9.28 17.34 2.48
N LEU A 9 -10.01 16.39 3.07
CA LEU A 9 -10.30 15.09 2.43
C LEU A 9 -11.32 15.18 1.29
N GLU A 10 -12.15 16.23 1.27
CA GLU A 10 -13.13 16.46 0.20
C GLU A 10 -12.47 16.91 -1.12
N GLN A 11 -11.16 17.19 -1.12
CA GLN A 11 -10.44 17.60 -2.32
C GLN A 11 -10.37 16.45 -3.35
N PRO A 12 -10.50 16.76 -4.66
CA PRO A 12 -10.37 15.77 -5.72
C PRO A 12 -9.00 15.10 -5.75
N ILE A 13 -8.99 13.76 -5.94
CA ILE A 13 -7.74 12.97 -5.98
C ILE A 13 -6.85 13.32 -7.19
N LEU A 14 -7.43 13.88 -8.26
CA LEU A 14 -6.72 14.22 -9.51
C LEU A 14 -6.01 15.57 -9.48
N LEU A 15 -6.24 16.41 -8.47
CA LEU A 15 -5.55 17.71 -8.35
C LEU A 15 -4.09 17.58 -7.90
N GLY A 16 -3.65 16.37 -7.53
CA GLY A 16 -2.27 16.08 -7.16
C GLY A 16 -1.80 16.78 -5.88
N PRO A 17 -0.47 16.80 -5.60
CA PRO A 17 0.12 17.34 -4.37
C PRO A 17 0.00 18.87 -4.21
N LYS A 18 -0.59 19.57 -5.19
CA LYS A 18 -0.82 21.02 -5.14
C LYS A 18 -2.16 21.40 -4.53
N SER A 19 -2.93 20.43 -4.02
CA SER A 19 -4.18 20.69 -3.31
C SER A 19 -3.91 21.33 -1.95
N SER A 20 -4.89 22.07 -1.42
CA SER A 20 -4.87 22.62 -0.06
C SER A 20 -4.96 21.53 1.04
N CYS A 21 -5.14 20.27 0.65
CA CYS A 21 -5.19 19.14 1.56
C CYS A 21 -3.80 18.84 2.09
N LYS A 22 -3.65 18.85 3.42
CA LYS A 22 -2.37 18.51 4.03
C LYS A 22 -2.14 17.01 3.88
N SER A 23 -0.96 16.61 3.43
CA SER A 23 -0.52 15.20 3.38
C SER A 23 -0.78 14.45 4.68
N SER A 24 -0.68 15.13 5.82
CA SER A 24 -0.97 14.57 7.14
C SER A 24 -2.42 14.16 7.32
N ASP A 25 -3.36 14.88 6.72
CA ASP A 25 -4.80 14.62 6.85
C ASP A 25 -5.19 13.41 5.99
N VAL A 26 -4.62 13.30 4.79
CA VAL A 26 -4.74 12.09 3.94
C VAL A 26 -4.18 10.87 4.68
N ALA A 27 -2.96 10.97 5.19
CA ALA A 27 -2.33 9.84 5.88
C ALA A 27 -3.08 9.48 7.18
N PHE A 28 -3.61 10.46 7.92
CA PHE A 28 -4.47 10.20 9.07
C PHE A 28 -5.79 9.52 8.66
N GLY A 29 -6.42 9.96 7.56
CA GLY A 29 -7.65 9.35 7.06
C GLY A 29 -7.48 7.88 6.67
N LEU A 30 -6.35 7.55 6.03
CA LEU A 30 -6.07 6.18 5.57
C LEU A 30 -5.57 5.27 6.71
N TRP A 31 -4.64 5.75 7.53
CA TRP A 31 -3.91 4.92 8.48
C TRP A 31 -4.40 5.11 9.93
N GLY A 32 -5.13 6.19 10.22
CA GLY A 32 -5.52 6.58 11.58
C GLY A 32 -4.40 7.22 12.39
N ILE A 33 -3.31 7.63 11.75
CA ILE A 33 -2.04 7.98 12.40
C ILE A 33 -1.82 9.47 12.34
N LYS A 34 -1.60 10.08 13.51
CA LYS A 34 -1.18 11.48 13.58
C LYS A 34 0.33 11.53 13.45
N PHE A 35 0.81 12.02 12.32
CA PHE A 35 2.23 12.25 12.13
C PHE A 35 2.65 13.49 12.94
N PRO A 36 3.63 13.36 13.85
CA PRO A 36 4.14 14.51 14.57
C PRO A 36 4.67 15.54 13.57
N HIS A 37 4.39 16.82 13.81
CA HIS A 37 5.03 17.89 13.05
C HIS A 37 6.50 17.92 13.44
N ARG A 38 7.38 18.00 12.42
CA ARG A 38 8.84 18.15 12.55
C ARG A 38 9.14 19.20 13.61
N ARG A 39 9.43 18.76 14.84
CA ARG A 39 10.00 19.57 15.90
C ARG A 39 11.08 18.76 16.56
N ASP A 40 12.30 19.24 16.34
CA ASP A 40 13.46 19.16 17.21
C ASP A 40 13.49 17.95 18.14
N GLN A 41 14.06 16.84 17.66
CA GLN A 41 14.78 15.92 18.53
C GLN A 41 15.68 14.96 17.76
N HIS A 42 16.74 14.60 18.47
CA HIS A 42 17.95 13.89 18.13
C HIS A 42 17.72 12.39 17.82
N ASP A 43 16.72 12.06 17.01
CA ASP A 43 16.49 10.67 16.56
C ASP A 43 17.04 10.49 15.14
N ASP A 44 17.94 9.52 14.96
CA ASP A 44 18.66 9.23 13.71
C ASP A 44 17.74 8.79 12.54
N PHE A 45 16.41 8.69 12.76
CA PHE A 45 15.44 8.28 11.76
C PHE A 45 14.49 9.43 11.40
N GLU A 46 14.85 10.18 10.35
CA GLU A 46 13.98 11.19 9.75
C GLU A 46 12.76 10.49 9.10
N TYR A 47 11.60 10.60 9.73
CA TYR A 47 10.34 10.14 9.13
C TYR A 47 9.97 11.07 7.98
N ASN A 48 9.75 10.52 6.80
CA ASN A 48 9.44 11.29 5.61
C ASN A 48 8.05 10.94 5.08
N LEU A 49 7.04 11.74 5.47
CA LEU A 49 5.68 11.61 4.92
C LEU A 49 5.65 11.84 3.40
N GLU A 50 6.58 12.64 2.88
CA GLU A 50 6.65 12.97 1.45
C GLU A 50 6.97 11.75 0.58
N THR A 51 7.72 10.77 1.10
CA THR A 51 8.01 9.54 0.34
C THR A 51 6.76 8.70 0.18
N TYR A 52 5.94 8.58 1.24
CA TYR A 52 4.62 7.94 1.14
C TYR A 52 3.69 8.70 0.20
N MET A 53 3.66 10.04 0.27
CA MET A 53 2.79 10.82 -0.63
C MET A 53 3.23 10.71 -2.10
N THR A 54 4.53 10.60 -2.36
CA THR A 54 5.05 10.30 -3.70
C THR A 54 4.51 8.97 -4.21
N TYR A 55 4.55 7.92 -3.38
CA TYR A 55 3.93 6.63 -3.69
C TYR A 55 2.41 6.75 -3.91
N TYR A 56 1.73 7.46 -3.01
CA TYR A 56 0.29 7.67 -3.02
C TYR A 56 -0.18 8.27 -4.35
N TYR A 57 0.42 9.38 -4.78
CA TYR A 57 0.06 10.02 -6.06
C TYR A 57 0.48 9.19 -7.27
N LYS A 58 1.57 8.42 -7.18
CA LYS A 58 1.96 7.47 -8.23
C LYS A 58 0.89 6.40 -8.43
N GLN A 59 0.36 5.81 -7.36
CA GLN A 59 -0.72 4.81 -7.46
C GLN A 59 -2.03 5.43 -7.97
N ILE A 60 -2.42 6.62 -7.48
CA ILE A 60 -3.58 7.32 -8.03
C ILE A 60 -3.41 7.54 -9.53
N SER A 61 -2.26 8.05 -9.97
CA SER A 61 -2.00 8.30 -11.39
C SER A 61 -2.05 7.03 -12.25
N LEU A 62 -1.69 5.87 -11.68
CA LEU A 62 -1.76 4.58 -12.37
C LEU A 62 -3.22 4.13 -12.58
N PHE A 63 -4.08 4.31 -11.59
CA PHE A 63 -5.49 3.89 -11.64
C PHE A 63 -6.42 4.93 -12.25
N ALA A 64 -6.02 6.20 -12.23
CA ALA A 64 -6.75 7.31 -12.78
C ALA A 64 -6.40 7.63 -14.25
N LYS A 65 -5.73 6.69 -14.95
CA LYS A 65 -5.59 6.79 -16.41
C LYS A 65 -6.96 6.90 -17.08
N ASP A 66 -7.00 7.49 -18.27
CA ASP A 66 -8.23 7.80 -19.01
C ASP A 66 -9.25 8.57 -18.17
N GLU A 67 -8.79 9.65 -17.53
CA GLU A 67 -9.62 10.57 -16.73
C GLU A 67 -10.32 9.90 -15.52
N GLY A 68 -9.78 8.78 -15.03
CA GLY A 68 -10.36 8.06 -13.90
C GLY A 68 -11.60 7.25 -14.24
N LYS A 69 -11.87 6.99 -15.52
CA LYS A 69 -13.03 6.21 -15.99
C LYS A 69 -13.16 4.82 -15.34
N PHE A 70 -12.07 4.26 -14.84
CA PHE A 70 -12.03 2.93 -14.23
C PHE A 70 -12.07 2.95 -12.70
N VAL A 71 -12.21 4.10 -12.05
CA VAL A 71 -12.34 4.20 -10.59
C VAL A 71 -13.53 5.07 -10.21
N VAL A 72 -14.21 4.74 -9.12
CA VAL A 72 -15.35 5.53 -8.60
C VAL A 72 -14.92 6.63 -7.64
N LEU A 73 -13.64 6.63 -7.25
CA LEU A 73 -13.05 7.51 -6.24
C LEU A 73 -12.89 8.92 -6.80
N LYS A 74 -13.59 9.90 -6.20
CA LYS A 74 -13.50 11.30 -6.61
C LYS A 74 -12.62 12.09 -5.66
N THR A 75 -12.70 11.80 -4.37
CA THR A 75 -12.08 12.55 -3.28
C THR A 75 -11.17 11.68 -2.41
N HIS A 76 -10.28 12.30 -1.64
CA HIS A 76 -9.48 11.56 -0.65
C HIS A 76 -10.37 10.93 0.44
N GLN A 77 -11.53 11.51 0.70
CA GLN A 77 -12.54 10.96 1.61
C GLN A 77 -13.10 9.64 1.10
N ASP A 78 -13.32 9.48 -0.20
CA ASP A 78 -13.78 8.22 -0.78
C ASP A 78 -12.77 7.10 -0.52
N ILE A 79 -11.48 7.39 -0.67
CA ILE A 79 -10.38 6.47 -0.36
C ILE A 79 -10.38 6.13 1.13
N ALA A 80 -10.52 7.13 2.01
CA ALA A 80 -10.56 6.92 3.45
C ALA A 80 -11.76 6.05 3.89
N ASN A 81 -12.91 6.18 3.22
CA ASN A 81 -14.09 5.36 3.49
C ASN A 81 -13.84 3.89 3.12
N ILE A 82 -13.30 3.62 1.93
CA ILE A 82 -12.90 2.26 1.53
C ILE A 82 -11.81 1.73 2.47
N ALA A 83 -10.83 2.56 2.84
CA ALA A 83 -9.77 2.19 3.77
C ALA A 83 -10.32 1.73 5.12
N ASN A 84 -11.31 2.47 5.65
CA ASN A 84 -11.99 2.12 6.88
C ASN A 84 -12.73 0.77 6.78
N ASP A 85 -13.37 0.51 5.64
CA ASP A 85 -14.07 -0.76 5.42
C ASP A 85 -13.11 -1.95 5.32
N LEU A 86 -11.97 -1.78 4.64
CA LEU A 86 -10.94 -2.81 4.52
C LEU A 86 -10.19 -3.04 5.84
N LEU A 87 -9.80 -1.98 6.54
CA LEU A 87 -8.97 -2.08 7.74
C LEU A 87 -9.79 -2.32 9.01
N ARG A 88 -10.87 -1.57 9.21
CA ARG A 88 -11.57 -1.56 10.52
C ARG A 88 -12.74 -2.52 10.53
N GLN A 89 -13.49 -2.60 9.43
CA GLN A 89 -14.59 -3.54 9.28
C GLN A 89 -14.13 -4.91 8.77
N ASN A 90 -12.87 -5.01 8.34
CA ASN A 90 -12.25 -6.25 7.84
C ASN A 90 -13.03 -6.89 6.68
N LEU A 91 -13.60 -6.07 5.80
CA LEU A 91 -14.43 -6.57 4.70
C LEU A 91 -13.55 -7.21 3.60
N GLY A 92 -14.01 -8.35 3.09
CA GLY A 92 -13.51 -8.97 1.87
C GLY A 92 -14.08 -8.30 0.62
N LYS A 93 -13.63 -8.76 -0.56
CA LYS A 93 -14.05 -8.15 -1.83
C LYS A 93 -15.55 -8.27 -2.07
N ASP A 94 -16.15 -9.42 -1.78
CA ASP A 94 -17.58 -9.65 -1.98
C ASP A 94 -18.45 -8.84 -1.02
N GLU A 95 -18.01 -8.69 0.23
CA GLU A 95 -18.70 -7.84 1.20
C GLU A 95 -18.69 -6.37 0.77
N MET A 96 -17.59 -5.91 0.18
CA MET A 96 -17.52 -4.58 -0.43
C MET A 96 -18.58 -4.48 -1.54
N ILE A 97 -18.60 -5.40 -2.50
CA ILE A 97 -19.57 -5.40 -3.60
C ILE A 97 -21.01 -5.35 -3.11
N LYS A 98 -21.38 -6.20 -2.14
CA LYS A 98 -22.72 -6.21 -1.54
C LYS A 98 -23.08 -4.85 -0.93
N ARG A 99 -22.13 -4.23 -0.23
CA ARG A 99 -22.33 -2.92 0.40
C ARG A 99 -22.56 -1.81 -0.61
N PHE A 100 -21.89 -1.88 -1.76
CA PHE A 100 -22.05 -0.89 -2.84
C PHE A 100 -23.28 -1.16 -3.72
N HIS A 101 -23.64 -2.41 -3.98
CA HIS A 101 -24.88 -2.77 -4.70
C HIS A 101 -26.15 -2.32 -3.97
N THR A 102 -26.13 -2.34 -2.64
CA THR A 102 -27.24 -1.81 -1.82
C THR A 102 -27.47 -0.31 -2.07
N ASN A 103 -26.47 0.42 -2.60
CA ASN A 103 -26.54 1.83 -2.97
C ASN A 103 -26.76 2.08 -4.49
N ASN A 104 -26.96 1.03 -5.29
CA ASN A 104 -27.56 1.01 -6.64
C ASN A 104 -26.92 1.91 -7.73
N GLN A 105 -25.62 2.22 -7.69
CA GLN A 105 -25.02 3.21 -8.62
C GLN A 105 -23.63 2.90 -9.21
N MET A 106 -23.05 1.70 -9.09
CA MET A 106 -21.65 1.48 -9.52
C MET A 106 -21.43 0.22 -10.35
N ASP A 107 -20.62 0.36 -11.40
CA ASP A 107 -20.06 -0.75 -12.17
C ASP A 107 -19.07 -1.53 -11.29
N GLU A 108 -19.27 -2.85 -11.16
CA GLU A 108 -18.45 -3.74 -10.35
C GLU A 108 -16.96 -3.62 -10.70
N ILE A 109 -16.65 -3.43 -11.98
CA ILE A 109 -15.27 -3.27 -12.47
C ILE A 109 -14.62 -2.04 -11.83
N GLN A 110 -15.33 -0.91 -11.80
CA GLN A 110 -14.81 0.33 -11.22
C GLN A 110 -14.65 0.22 -9.70
N LEU A 111 -15.55 -0.51 -9.05
CA LEU A 111 -15.46 -0.79 -7.62
C LEU A 111 -14.25 -1.66 -7.30
N TYR A 112 -14.03 -2.75 -8.04
CA TYR A 112 -12.85 -3.59 -7.87
C TYR A 112 -11.56 -2.81 -8.05
N ALA A 113 -11.47 -1.97 -9.08
CA ALA A 113 -10.31 -1.11 -9.30
C ALA A 113 -10.10 -0.11 -8.14
N SER A 114 -11.18 0.45 -7.59
CA SER A 114 -11.13 1.38 -6.45
C SER A 114 -10.72 0.70 -5.14
N THR A 115 -11.21 -0.53 -4.92
CA THR A 115 -10.82 -1.38 -3.80
C THR A 115 -9.35 -1.80 -3.92
N ASN A 116 -8.90 -2.20 -5.11
CA ASN A 116 -7.50 -2.52 -5.36
C ASN A 116 -6.59 -1.30 -5.17
N LEU A 117 -6.96 -0.13 -5.70
CA LEU A 117 -6.21 1.12 -5.47
C LEU A 117 -6.07 1.39 -3.97
N THR A 118 -7.18 1.37 -3.23
CA THR A 118 -7.15 1.64 -1.78
C THR A 118 -6.31 0.61 -1.02
N ALA A 119 -6.42 -0.67 -1.38
CA ALA A 119 -5.59 -1.72 -0.79
C ALA A 119 -4.10 -1.46 -1.06
N ARG A 120 -3.71 -1.12 -2.30
CA ARG A 120 -2.32 -0.73 -2.62
C ARG A 120 -1.84 0.42 -1.75
N LEU A 121 -2.65 1.46 -1.58
CA LEU A 121 -2.31 2.65 -0.79
C LEU A 121 -2.08 2.36 0.70
N ILE A 122 -2.70 1.31 1.25
CA ILE A 122 -2.64 0.93 2.66
C ILE A 122 -1.61 -0.17 2.94
N PHE A 123 -1.42 -1.12 2.02
CA PHE A 123 -0.48 -2.21 2.22
C PHE A 123 0.88 -1.93 1.58
N MET A 124 0.96 -0.92 0.70
CA MET A 124 2.15 -0.63 -0.10
C MET A 124 2.63 -1.86 -0.90
N MET A 125 1.67 -2.68 -1.33
CA MET A 125 1.88 -3.88 -2.13
C MET A 125 1.27 -3.70 -3.52
N CYS A 126 1.77 -4.40 -4.53
CA CYS A 126 1.14 -4.45 -5.85
C CYS A 126 -0.12 -5.33 -5.83
N ILE A 127 -1.20 -4.88 -5.21
CA ILE A 127 -2.45 -5.65 -5.05
C ILE A 127 -3.35 -5.51 -6.28
N GLY A 128 -3.73 -6.64 -6.87
CA GLY A 128 -4.55 -6.69 -8.09
C GLY A 128 -3.88 -6.01 -9.29
N THR A 129 -4.58 -5.87 -10.40
CA THR A 129 -4.04 -5.20 -11.61
C THR A 129 -4.62 -3.80 -11.76
N ALA A 130 -3.76 -2.81 -12.03
CA ALA A 130 -4.22 -1.47 -12.36
C ALA A 130 -4.86 -1.49 -13.77
N PRO A 131 -6.00 -0.81 -13.99
CA PRO A 131 -6.62 -0.75 -15.31
C PRO A 131 -5.60 -0.28 -16.37
N LEU A 132 -5.52 -1.00 -17.49
CA LEU A 132 -4.64 -0.67 -18.63
C LEU A 132 -3.12 -0.73 -18.33
N VAL A 133 -2.70 -1.46 -17.30
CA VAL A 133 -1.28 -1.71 -17.01
C VAL A 133 -1.01 -3.21 -17.07
N VAL A 134 -0.10 -3.60 -17.96
CA VAL A 134 0.55 -4.93 -17.87
C VAL A 134 1.59 -4.81 -16.76
N SER A 135 1.39 -5.49 -15.63
CA SER A 135 2.38 -5.45 -14.55
C SER A 135 3.63 -6.26 -14.97
N GLY A 136 4.81 -5.70 -14.69
CA GLY A 136 6.10 -6.37 -14.91
C GLY A 136 6.65 -7.04 -13.66
N GLY A 137 5.90 -7.05 -12.56
CA GLY A 137 6.26 -7.65 -11.27
C GLY A 137 5.18 -8.63 -10.81
N THR A 138 5.38 -9.32 -9.68
CA THR A 138 4.32 -10.16 -9.11
C THR A 138 3.23 -9.27 -8.53
N ASP A 139 2.10 -9.19 -9.23
CA ASP A 139 0.88 -8.71 -8.62
C ASP A 139 0.52 -9.67 -7.48
N PHE A 140 0.38 -9.12 -6.27
CA PHE A 140 -0.22 -9.84 -5.15
C PHE A 140 -1.67 -10.10 -5.51
N ASN A 141 -1.97 -11.36 -5.81
CA ASN A 141 -3.34 -11.73 -6.05
C ASN A 141 -4.04 -11.94 -4.71
N TRP A 142 -4.85 -10.95 -4.33
CA TRP A 142 -5.67 -11.03 -3.12
C TRP A 142 -6.60 -12.25 -3.19
N ILE A 143 -6.98 -12.77 -4.38
CA ILE A 143 -7.82 -13.98 -4.53
C ILE A 143 -7.50 -14.74 -5.83
N ASP A 144 -6.95 -15.96 -5.73
CA ASP A 144 -6.80 -16.91 -6.86
C ASP A 144 -7.61 -18.21 -6.67
N ASN A 145 -8.38 -18.30 -5.60
CA ASN A 145 -9.01 -19.55 -5.20
C ASN A 145 -10.51 -19.37 -5.42
N GLU A 146 -11.10 -20.12 -6.35
CA GLU A 146 -12.52 -20.08 -6.76
C GLU A 146 -13.56 -20.30 -5.63
N ASN A 147 -13.15 -20.29 -4.34
CA ASN A 147 -14.03 -20.59 -3.20
C ASN A 147 -13.82 -19.72 -1.94
N ILE A 148 -12.98 -18.67 -1.96
CA ILE A 148 -12.82 -17.79 -0.78
C ILE A 148 -12.86 -16.31 -1.20
N SER A 149 -14.02 -15.88 -1.67
CA SER A 149 -14.27 -14.49 -2.08
C SER A 149 -14.63 -13.54 -0.92
N SER A 150 -14.79 -14.08 0.28
CA SER A 150 -15.08 -13.37 1.54
C SER A 150 -13.84 -13.09 2.41
N GLU A 151 -12.63 -13.49 1.99
CA GLU A 151 -11.42 -13.27 2.78
C GLU A 151 -11.04 -11.79 2.79
N SER A 152 -10.76 -11.26 3.99
CA SER A 152 -10.27 -9.90 4.15
C SER A 152 -8.88 -9.74 3.55
N ILE A 153 -8.55 -8.54 3.09
CA ILE A 153 -7.18 -8.25 2.62
C ILE A 153 -6.14 -8.45 3.72
N LYS A 154 -6.51 -8.19 4.98
CA LYS A 154 -5.62 -8.34 6.12
C LYS A 154 -5.19 -9.79 6.31
N ASP A 155 -6.15 -10.71 6.26
CA ASP A 155 -5.88 -12.14 6.41
C ASP A 155 -5.05 -12.64 5.22
N SER A 156 -5.39 -12.19 4.01
CA SER A 156 -4.66 -12.57 2.80
C SER A 156 -3.21 -12.09 2.79
N VAL A 157 -2.96 -10.85 3.22
CA VAL A 157 -1.60 -10.29 3.38
C VAL A 157 -0.86 -10.98 4.52
N ALA A 158 -1.52 -11.25 5.65
CA ALA A 158 -0.90 -11.94 6.78
C ALA A 158 -0.44 -13.34 6.37
N ARG A 159 -1.30 -14.09 5.68
CA ARG A 159 -0.99 -15.41 5.13
C ARG A 159 0.17 -15.34 4.13
N HIS A 160 0.20 -14.37 3.22
CA HIS A 160 1.32 -14.18 2.30
C HIS A 160 2.70 -14.12 2.97
N PHE A 161 2.80 -13.36 4.06
CA PHE A 161 4.07 -13.22 4.81
C PHE A 161 4.32 -14.37 5.81
N ASN A 162 3.28 -15.11 6.20
CA ASN A 162 3.38 -16.24 7.13
C ASN A 162 3.66 -17.57 6.43
N ASP A 163 3.07 -17.84 5.27
CA ASP A 163 3.29 -19.08 4.50
C ASP A 163 4.76 -19.19 4.04
N SER A 164 5.43 -18.07 3.84
CA SER A 164 6.88 -18.01 3.60
C SER A 164 7.75 -18.46 4.78
N ARG A 165 7.18 -18.71 5.98
CA ARG A 165 7.93 -19.18 7.17
C ARG A 165 8.14 -20.69 7.19
N ASP A 166 7.29 -21.48 6.53
CA ASP A 166 7.38 -22.95 6.55
C ASP A 166 8.52 -23.50 5.68
N ALA A 167 9.16 -22.66 4.86
CA ALA A 167 10.40 -22.99 4.14
C ALA A 167 11.67 -22.84 5.01
N SER A 168 11.55 -22.25 6.21
CA SER A 168 12.66 -22.05 7.14
C SER A 168 12.62 -23.10 8.25
N SER A 169 13.20 -24.26 7.99
CA SER A 169 13.54 -25.23 9.03
C SER A 169 14.37 -24.58 10.15
N GLY A 170 13.73 -24.33 11.30
CA GLY A 170 14.31 -24.37 12.66
C GLY A 170 15.39 -23.38 13.09
N ASP A 171 16.22 -22.87 12.18
CA ASP A 171 17.35 -22.01 12.53
C ASP A 171 16.98 -20.55 12.25
N SER A 172 16.90 -19.75 13.32
CA SER A 172 16.84 -18.30 13.19
C SER A 172 18.15 -17.84 12.53
N ILE A 173 18.11 -17.64 11.21
CA ILE A 173 19.23 -17.09 10.46
C ILE A 173 19.43 -15.66 10.97
N GLN A 174 20.36 -15.51 11.91
CA GLN A 174 20.75 -14.22 12.44
C GLN A 174 21.56 -13.52 11.35
N PHE A 175 20.90 -12.67 10.56
CA PHE A 175 21.57 -11.85 9.55
C PHE A 175 22.67 -11.05 10.25
N SER A 176 23.93 -11.29 9.87
CA SER A 176 25.06 -10.60 10.49
C SER A 176 24.93 -9.09 10.28
N LYS A 177 25.52 -8.29 11.18
CA LYS A 177 25.59 -6.82 11.01
C LYS A 177 26.27 -6.37 9.71
N LEU A 178 26.89 -7.30 8.97
CA LEU A 178 27.48 -7.05 7.67
C LEU A 178 26.47 -7.08 6.52
N LEU A 179 25.22 -7.51 6.73
CA LEU A 179 24.17 -7.52 5.69
C LEU A 179 23.49 -6.16 5.56
N THR A 180 24.28 -5.13 5.25
CA THR A 180 23.78 -3.81 4.88
C THR A 180 23.61 -3.72 3.36
N ALA A 181 22.74 -2.84 2.88
CA ALA A 181 22.59 -2.56 1.44
C ALA A 181 23.95 -2.26 0.77
N GLN A 182 24.82 -1.51 1.44
CA GLN A 182 26.16 -1.21 0.97
C GLN A 182 27.04 -2.46 0.84
N ASN A 183 26.94 -3.39 1.78
CA ASN A 183 27.71 -4.63 1.77
C ASN A 183 27.13 -5.68 0.82
N LEU A 184 25.80 -5.72 0.61
CA LEU A 184 25.19 -6.52 -0.46
C LEU A 184 25.76 -6.11 -1.83
N ARG A 185 25.91 -4.80 -2.06
CA ARG A 185 26.54 -4.28 -3.28
C ARG A 185 28.05 -4.55 -3.35
N ARG A 186 28.77 -4.35 -2.24
CA ARG A 186 30.24 -4.38 -2.21
C ARG A 186 30.83 -5.79 -2.15
N ILE A 187 30.19 -6.71 -1.42
CA ILE A 187 30.74 -8.04 -1.09
C ILE A 187 30.10 -9.11 -1.98
N VAL A 188 28.78 -9.04 -2.18
CA VAL A 188 28.03 -10.06 -2.93
C VAL A 188 27.89 -9.68 -4.41
N GLY A 189 28.19 -8.43 -4.78
CA GLY A 189 28.07 -7.94 -6.15
C GLY A 189 26.61 -7.69 -6.58
N LEU A 190 25.66 -7.71 -5.64
CA LEU A 190 24.25 -7.51 -5.91
C LEU A 190 23.95 -6.05 -6.24
N LYS A 191 23.24 -5.83 -7.34
CA LYS A 191 22.70 -4.52 -7.68
C LYS A 191 21.44 -4.25 -6.85
N ILE A 192 21.31 -3.04 -6.33
CA ILE A 192 20.11 -2.64 -5.59
C ILE A 192 19.08 -2.11 -6.58
N LEU A 193 17.88 -2.67 -6.53
CA LEU A 193 16.68 -2.12 -7.15
C LEU A 193 15.81 -1.48 -6.06
N TRP A 194 15.50 -0.19 -6.18
CA TRP A 194 14.53 0.43 -5.25
C TRP A 194 13.12 0.04 -5.65
N THR A 195 12.33 -0.48 -4.70
CA THR A 195 10.94 -0.88 -4.95
C THR A 195 9.97 -0.12 -4.05
N ASP A 196 8.79 0.16 -4.60
CA ASP A 196 7.61 0.68 -3.90
C ASP A 196 6.71 -0.45 -3.36
N ASN A 197 6.96 -1.69 -3.77
CA ASN A 197 6.20 -2.88 -3.40
C ASN A 197 6.90 -3.59 -2.24
N ILE A 198 6.31 -3.57 -1.04
CA ILE A 198 6.92 -4.22 0.12
C ILE A 198 7.02 -5.74 -0.05
N ALA A 199 6.16 -6.36 -0.87
CA ALA A 199 6.24 -7.79 -1.17
C ALA A 199 7.52 -8.18 -1.93
N ASP A 200 8.15 -7.22 -2.62
CA ASP A 200 9.42 -7.44 -3.31
C ASP A 200 10.63 -7.14 -2.41
N HIS A 201 10.44 -6.74 -1.15
CA HIS A 201 11.57 -6.43 -0.26
C HIS A 201 12.47 -7.67 -0.08
N LEU A 202 13.76 -7.52 -0.36
CA LEU A 202 14.80 -8.56 -0.40
C LEU A 202 14.59 -9.64 -1.46
N ARG A 203 13.65 -9.47 -2.39
CA ARG A 203 13.50 -10.39 -3.50
C ARG A 203 14.67 -10.26 -4.47
N LEU A 204 15.16 -11.41 -4.92
CA LEU A 204 16.18 -11.52 -5.95
C LEU A 204 15.55 -11.52 -7.36
N PHE A 205 16.21 -10.83 -8.28
CA PHE A 205 15.83 -10.67 -9.68
C PHE A 205 17.04 -10.93 -10.59
N ARG A 206 16.76 -11.18 -11.86
CA ARG A 206 17.75 -11.39 -12.94
C ARG A 206 18.86 -12.34 -12.51
N ASP A 207 18.50 -13.61 -12.33
CA ASP A 207 19.43 -14.69 -11.98
C ASP A 207 20.24 -14.36 -10.70
N ASP A 208 19.55 -13.86 -9.68
CA ASP A 208 20.11 -13.52 -8.38
C ASP A 208 21.24 -12.47 -8.40
N THR A 209 21.23 -11.58 -9.39
CA THR A 209 22.20 -10.47 -9.51
C THR A 209 21.66 -9.13 -9.02
N GLU A 210 20.34 -9.03 -8.86
CA GLU A 210 19.63 -7.82 -8.42
C GLU A 210 18.80 -8.14 -7.18
N VAL A 211 18.86 -7.28 -6.15
CA VAL A 211 18.02 -7.39 -4.95
C VAL A 211 17.16 -6.15 -4.80
N ALA A 212 15.87 -6.36 -4.60
CA ALA A 212 14.95 -5.25 -4.38
C ALA A 212 14.95 -4.78 -2.92
N ILE A 213 15.05 -3.47 -2.70
CA ILE A 213 15.00 -2.84 -1.39
C ILE A 213 13.82 -1.86 -1.37
N PHE A 214 12.82 -2.21 -0.57
CA PHE A 214 11.72 -1.31 -0.22
C PHE A 214 12.22 -0.08 0.54
N HIS A 215 11.88 1.11 0.06
CA HIS A 215 12.46 2.37 0.54
C HIS A 215 11.52 3.26 1.36
N HIS A 216 10.26 2.86 1.55
CA HIS A 216 9.31 3.60 2.42
C HIS A 216 9.27 3.07 3.86
N ALA A 217 10.31 2.34 4.28
CA ALA A 217 10.36 1.71 5.60
C ALA A 217 10.27 2.73 6.74
N SER A 218 10.83 3.94 6.59
CA SER A 218 10.72 5.01 7.59
C SER A 218 9.29 5.45 7.86
N PHE A 219 8.46 5.52 6.82
CA PHE A 219 7.03 5.79 6.97
C PHE A 219 6.33 4.64 7.71
N LEU A 220 6.56 3.38 7.30
CA LEU A 220 5.92 2.22 7.94
C LEU A 220 6.34 2.02 9.39
N MET A 221 7.58 2.38 9.76
CA MET A 221 8.03 2.34 11.15
C MET A 221 7.23 3.28 12.04
N VAL A 222 6.90 4.48 11.56
CA VAL A 222 5.96 5.37 12.25
C VAL A 222 4.57 4.73 12.29
N ALA A 223 4.17 4.08 11.20
CA ALA A 223 2.84 3.48 11.11
C ALA A 223 2.62 2.29 12.05
N LYS A 224 3.69 1.55 12.38
CA LYS A 224 3.68 0.39 13.28
C LYS A 224 3.24 0.73 14.71
N HIS A 225 3.40 1.98 15.14
CA HIS A 225 3.16 2.42 16.52
C HIS A 225 1.78 3.04 16.75
N ALA A 226 0.87 2.95 15.78
CA ALA A 226 -0.51 3.43 15.87
C ALA A 226 -1.51 2.28 15.97
#